data_AF-A0A814NY36-F1
#
_entry.id   AF-A0A814NY36-F1
#
_cell.length_a   1.000
_cell.length_b   1.000
_cell.length_c   1.000
_cell.angle_alpha   90.00
_cell.angle_beta   90.00
_cell.angle_gamma   90.00
#
_symmetry.space_group_name_H-M   'P 1'
#
loop_
_entity.id
_entity.type
_entity.pdbx_description
1 polymer ?
#
loop_
_entity_poly.entity_id
_entity_poly.type
_entity_poly.pdbx_seq_one_letter_code
_entity_poly.pdbx_strand_id
1 'polypeptide(L)' 'MAKRTKKVGIVGKYGTRYGASLRKMVKKMEITQHSKYTCSFC' A
#
# COMPACT_ATOMS: atom_id res chain seq x y z
N MET A 1 4.02 11.15 15.26
CA MET A 1 3.35 10.86 13.97
C MET A 1 2.11 10.03 14.26
N ALA A 2 0.89 10.55 14.07
CA ALA A 2 -0.33 9.81 14.41
C ALA A 2 -0.74 8.84 13.30
N LYS A 3 -1.37 7.71 13.66
CA LYS A 3 -1.89 6.73 12.71
C LYS A 3 -3.07 7.33 11.94
N ARG A 4 -2.85 7.64 10.66
CA ARG A 4 -3.86 8.32 9.81
C ARG A 4 -4.99 7.42 9.33
N THR A 5 -4.76 6.11 9.18
CA THR A 5 -5.77 5.18 8.64
C THR A 5 -5.85 3.88 9.44
N LYS A 6 -7.07 3.37 9.63
CA LYS A 6 -7.29 2.08 10.33
C LYS A 6 -7.05 0.87 9.42
N LYS A 7 -7.52 0.91 8.17
CA LYS A 7 -7.55 -0.25 7.25
C LYS A 7 -6.84 0.00 5.90
N VAL A 8 -6.99 1.18 5.32
CA VAL A 8 -6.65 1.42 3.90
C VAL A 8 -5.13 1.55 3.64
N GLY A 9 -4.37 2.29 4.44
CA GLY A 9 -2.92 2.46 4.20
C GLY A 9 -2.61 3.13 2.85
N ILE A 10 -1.61 2.60 2.13
CA ILE A 10 -1.07 3.17 0.88
C ILE A 10 -2.12 3.39 -0.23
N VAL A 11 -3.13 2.52 -0.31
CA VAL A 11 -4.25 2.64 -1.28
C VAL A 11 -5.26 3.74 -0.93
N GLY A 12 -4.98 4.56 0.10
CA GLY A 12 -5.77 5.75 0.43
C GLY A 12 -5.81 6.78 -0.69
N LYS A 13 -4.77 6.84 -1.54
CA LYS A 13 -4.72 7.71 -2.73
C LYS A 13 -5.86 7.51 -3.73
N TYR A 14 -6.49 6.33 -3.71
CA TYR A 14 -7.61 6.02 -4.60
C TYR A 14 -8.97 6.51 -4.07
N GLY A 15 -9.07 6.89 -2.80
CA GLY A 15 -10.32 7.34 -2.18
C GLY A 15 -11.40 6.25 -2.19
N THR A 16 -12.61 6.60 -2.65
CA THR A 16 -13.77 5.70 -2.75
C THR A 16 -13.82 4.90 -4.04
N ARG A 17 -12.92 5.15 -5.00
CA ARG A 17 -12.93 4.55 -6.33
C ARG A 17 -12.54 3.06 -6.32
N TYR A 18 -12.94 2.36 -7.37
CA TYR A 18 -12.57 0.96 -7.72
C TYR A 18 -13.04 -0.14 -6.75
N GLY A 19 -13.77 0.20 -5.70
CA GLY A 19 -14.29 -0.79 -4.75
C GLY A 19 -13.25 -1.36 -3.78
N ALA A 20 -13.73 -2.13 -2.80
CA ALA A 20 -12.86 -2.62 -1.72
C ALA A 20 -12.01 -3.83 -2.14
N SER A 21 -12.53 -4.72 -2.98
CA SER A 21 -11.83 -5.95 -3.36
C SER A 21 -10.57 -5.66 -4.18
N LEU A 22 -10.70 -4.83 -5.22
CA LEU A 22 -9.57 -4.40 -6.06
C LEU A 22 -8.51 -3.66 -5.25
N ARG A 23 -8.92 -2.72 -4.37
CA ARG A 23 -7.96 -1.99 -3.53
C ARG A 23 -7.22 -2.88 -2.53
N LYS A 24 -7.84 -3.95 -2.01
CA LYS A 24 -7.14 -4.91 -1.15
C LYS A 24 -6.05 -5.68 -1.90
N MET A 25 -6.31 -6.06 -3.15
CA MET A 25 -5.32 -6.72 -4.00
C MET A 25 -4.16 -5.77 -4.32
N VAL A 26 -4.47 -4.56 -4.80
CA VAL A 26 -3.46 -3.53 -5.11
C VAL A 26 -2.63 -3.15 -3.90
N LYS A 27 -3.23 -3.07 -2.70
CA LYS A 27 -2.50 -2.77 -1.47
C LYS A 27 -1.32 -3.71 -1.23
N LYS A 28 -1.46 -5.01 -1.52
CA LYS A 28 -0.36 -5.98 -1.35
C LYS A 28 0.78 -5.69 -2.33
N MET A 29 0.44 -5.45 -3.59
CA MET A 29 1.41 -5.18 -4.67
C MET A 29 2.14 -3.84 -4.46
N GLU A 30 1.44 -2.80 -4.01
CA GLU A 30 2.06 -1.50 -3.76
C GLU A 30 3.01 -1.53 -2.56
N ILE A 31 2.69 -2.30 -1.51
CA ILE A 31 3.58 -2.46 -0.36
C ILE A 31 4.89 -3.09 -0.79
N THR A 32 4.85 -4.17 -1.59
CA THR A 32 6.07 -4.83 -2.08
C THR A 32 6.84 -3.92 -3.03
N GLN A 33 6.16 -3.25 -3.96
CA GLN A 33 6.80 -2.35 -4.93
C GLN A 33 7.52 -1.16 -4.26
N HIS A 34 6.92 -0.57 -3.22
CA HIS A 34 7.51 0.57 -2.52
C HIS A 34 8.41 0.15 -1.35
N SER A 35 8.59 -1.15 -1.13
CA SER A 35 9.53 -1.64 -0.12
C SER A 35 10.95 -1.39 -0.61
N LYS A 36 11.82 -0.98 0.31
CA LYS A 36 13.25 -0.94 0.05
C LYS A 36 13.78 -2.35 0.21
N TYR A 37 14.50 -2.83 -0.79
CA TYR A 37 15.23 -4.08 -0.72
C TYR A 37 16.70 -3.77 -0.39
N THR A 38 17.29 -4.59 0.48
CA THR A 38 18.73 -4.56 0.72
C THR A 38 19.43 -5.22 -0.45
N CYS A 39 20.38 -4.52 -1.06
CA CYS A 39 21.23 -5.13 -2.08
C CYS A 39 22.04 -6.26 -1.44
N SER A 40 22.22 -7.38 -2.12
CA SER A 40 23.08 -8.47 -1.62
C SER A 40 24.56 -8.20 -1.86
N PHE A 41 24.89 -7.13 -2.60
CA PHE A 41 26.25 -6.83 -3.07
C PHE A 41 26.87 -5.59 -2.41
N CYS A 42 26.06 -4.62 -1.97
CA CYS A 42 26.48 -3.40 -1.27
C CYS A 42 25.54 -3.10 -0.10
#